data_AF-A0A7J6AFX2-F1
#
_entry.id   AF-A0A7J6AFX2-F1
#
_cell.length_a   1.000
_cell.length_b   1.000
_cell.length_c   1.000
_cell.angle_alpha   90.00
_cell.angle_beta   90.00
_cell.angle_gamma   90.00
#
_symmetry.space_group_name_H-M   'P 1'
#
loop_
_entity.id
_entity.type
_entity.pdbx_description
1 polymer ?
#
loop_
_entity_poly.entity_id
_entity_poly.type
_entity_poly.pdbx_seq_one_letter_code
_entity_poly.pdbx_strand_id
1 'polypeptide(L)'
;MQMCTDHVIDEENAQKEKKLLSFVFTSWFANSVDSRNISARVGITVVLPCEFNATSVHGLYVRWYIHSEVVFERVGQDSYEGEGYEGRVDVPEDELCKGNCSLVLRNVSVADAGHYRSYLKRFIQSVELSVDGKSP
;
A
#
# COMPACT_ATOMS: atom_id res chain seq x y z
N MET A 1 -14.24 15.48 1.94
CA MET A 1 -13.87 14.17 1.37
C MET A 1 -12.93 14.43 0.21
N GLN A 2 -11.63 14.53 0.47
CA GLN A 2 -10.63 14.80 -0.55
C GLN A 2 -9.97 13.47 -0.88
N MET A 3 -10.53 12.75 -1.87
CA MET A 3 -9.89 11.58 -2.46
C MET A 3 -8.62 12.01 -3.21
N CYS A 4 -7.72 11.07 -3.53
CA CYS A 4 -6.60 11.30 -4.45
C CYS A 4 -7.12 12.06 -5.70
N THR A 5 -6.92 13.37 -5.76
CA THR A 5 -7.44 14.22 -6.85
C THR A 5 -6.54 14.10 -8.07
N ASP A 6 -7.15 14.09 -9.25
CA ASP A 6 -6.50 13.96 -10.54
C ASP A 6 -5.37 14.98 -10.75
N HIS A 7 -4.13 14.50 -10.74
CA HIS A 7 -3.02 15.18 -11.39
C HIS A 7 -2.45 14.24 -12.47
N VAL A 8 -3.21 14.11 -13.54
CA VAL A 8 -2.72 13.57 -14.82
C VAL A 8 -2.08 14.74 -15.55
N ILE A 9 -0.80 14.64 -15.90
CA ILE A 9 -0.18 15.14 -17.15
C ILE A 9 1.30 14.65 -17.20
N ASP A 10 1.60 13.90 -18.27
CA ASP A 10 2.91 13.68 -18.93
C ASP A 10 3.92 12.59 -18.48
N GLU A 11 3.50 11.33 -18.27
CA GLU A 11 4.42 10.15 -18.27
C GLU A 11 4.43 9.31 -19.56
N GLU A 12 3.65 9.66 -20.61
CA GLU A 12 3.53 8.81 -21.81
C GLU A 12 4.82 8.66 -22.65
N ASN A 13 5.81 9.54 -22.50
CA ASN A 13 7.02 9.52 -23.34
C ASN A 13 8.13 8.55 -22.86
N ALA A 14 8.17 8.17 -21.58
CA ALA A 14 9.21 7.27 -21.06
C ALA A 14 9.00 5.79 -21.44
N GLN A 15 7.77 5.42 -21.80
CA GLN A 15 7.41 4.04 -22.15
C GLN A 15 7.71 3.68 -23.62
N LYS A 16 7.87 4.69 -24.49
CA LYS A 16 8.09 4.48 -25.94
C LYS A 16 9.51 3.99 -26.25
N GLU A 17 10.51 4.49 -25.52
CA GLU A 17 11.91 4.07 -25.70
C GLU A 17 12.17 2.65 -25.16
N LYS A 18 11.48 2.23 -24.11
CA LYS A 18 11.57 0.87 -23.56
C LYS A 18 10.99 -0.20 -24.50
N LYS A 19 10.09 0.16 -25.42
CA LYS A 19 9.53 -0.76 -26.42
C LYS A 19 10.49 -1.07 -27.56
N LEU A 20 11.47 -0.20 -27.85
CA LEU A 20 12.37 -0.40 -28.98
C LEU A 20 13.44 -1.47 -28.72
N LEU A 21 13.75 -1.77 -27.46
CA LEU A 21 14.81 -2.71 -27.07
C LEU A 21 14.33 -4.15 -26.77
N SER A 22 13.03 -4.45 -26.93
CA SER A 22 12.42 -5.74 -26.56
C SER A 22 12.39 -6.80 -27.67
N PHE A 23 13.24 -6.69 -28.70
CA PHE A 23 13.23 -7.62 -29.84
C PHE A 23 14.25 -8.76 -29.72
N VAL A 24 14.40 -9.43 -28.57
CA VAL A 24 14.89 -10.83 -28.56
C VAL A 24 14.67 -11.58 -27.23
N PHE A 25 13.97 -12.72 -27.37
CA PHE A 25 13.89 -13.91 -26.51
C PHE A 25 12.95 -13.96 -25.29
N THR A 26 12.37 -15.15 -25.17
CA THR A 26 11.13 -15.58 -24.51
C THR A 26 11.27 -15.94 -23.03
N SER A 27 10.17 -15.74 -22.29
CA SER A 27 9.64 -16.59 -21.20
C SER A 27 9.59 -15.96 -19.80
N TRP A 28 8.34 -15.96 -19.30
CA TRP A 28 7.87 -15.85 -17.92
C TRP A 28 7.92 -14.48 -17.23
N PHE A 29 6.72 -13.93 -16.98
CA PHE A 29 6.49 -12.84 -16.06
C PHE A 29 7.08 -13.21 -14.68
N ALA A 30 8.22 -12.60 -14.35
CA ALA A 30 8.68 -12.57 -12.98
C ALA A 30 7.70 -11.71 -12.17
N ASN A 31 6.76 -12.35 -11.46
CA ASN A 31 6.19 -11.74 -10.26
C ASN A 31 7.34 -11.65 -9.26
N SER A 32 8.08 -10.54 -9.27
CA SER A 32 9.15 -10.30 -8.32
C SER A 32 8.51 -10.09 -6.95
N VAL A 33 8.38 -11.16 -6.16
CA VAL A 33 8.29 -11.02 -4.70
C VAL A 33 9.67 -10.54 -4.28
N ASP A 34 9.79 -9.23 -4.13
CA ASP A 34 11.00 -8.56 -3.69
C ASP A 34 11.19 -8.79 -2.19
N SER A 35 11.64 -10.00 -1.83
CA SER A 35 11.99 -10.32 -0.45
C SER A 35 13.33 -9.66 -0.10
N ARG A 36 13.32 -8.35 0.16
CA ARG A 36 14.48 -7.65 0.73
C ARG A 36 14.61 -8.02 2.20
N ASN A 37 15.79 -8.51 2.61
CA ASN A 37 16.11 -8.64 4.03
C ASN A 37 16.43 -7.26 4.61
N ILE A 38 15.56 -6.76 5.49
CA ILE A 38 15.74 -5.48 6.19
C ILE A 38 16.19 -5.78 7.61
N SER A 39 17.29 -5.18 8.03
CA SER A 39 17.80 -5.26 9.41
C SER A 39 17.73 -3.88 10.07
N ALA A 40 17.37 -3.86 11.35
CA ALA A 40 17.16 -2.63 12.10
C ALA A 40 17.58 -2.80 13.56
N ARG A 41 18.01 -1.70 14.18
CA ARG A 41 18.25 -1.62 15.63
C ARG A 41 16.96 -1.26 16.33
N VAL A 42 16.77 -1.76 17.55
CA VAL A 42 15.64 -1.38 18.40
C VAL A 42 15.57 0.14 18.57
N GLY A 43 14.36 0.69 18.57
CA GLY A 43 14.07 2.10 18.78
C GLY A 43 14.06 2.97 17.51
N ILE A 44 14.47 2.45 16.36
CA ILE A 44 14.52 3.23 15.11
C ILE A 44 13.23 3.14 14.31
N THR A 45 13.08 4.03 13.33
CA THR A 45 12.05 3.92 12.29
C THR A 45 12.58 3.12 11.12
N VAL A 46 11.78 2.18 10.63
CA VAL A 46 12.03 1.39 9.42
C VAL A 46 10.93 1.65 8.39
N VAL A 47 11.27 1.46 7.12
CA VAL A 47 10.31 1.51 6.01
C VAL A 47 10.32 0.17 5.31
N LEU A 48 9.19 -0.53 5.30
CA LEU A 48 9.02 -1.78 4.58
C LEU A 48 8.53 -1.46 3.17
N PRO A 49 9.32 -1.76 2.12
CA PRO A 49 9.03 -1.30 0.77
C PRO A 49 7.83 -2.02 0.18
N CYS A 50 6.99 -1.26 -0.51
CA CYS A 50 5.89 -1.75 -1.31
C CYS A 50 5.59 -0.74 -2.41
N GLU A 51 5.67 -1.18 -3.66
CA GLU A 51 5.46 -0.32 -4.83
C GLU A 51 4.46 -1.00 -5.78
N PHE A 52 3.63 -0.20 -6.42
CA PHE A 52 2.70 -0.67 -7.44
C PHE A 52 2.48 0.39 -8.51
N ASN A 53 2.14 -0.06 -9.72
CA ASN A 53 1.74 0.86 -10.77
C ASN A 53 0.33 1.40 -10.48
N ALA A 54 0.25 2.66 -10.03
CA ALA A 54 -1.01 3.35 -9.75
C ALA A 54 -1.69 3.80 -11.04
N THR A 55 -2.43 2.90 -11.69
CA THR A 55 -3.23 3.23 -12.88
C THR A 55 -4.60 3.84 -12.55
N SER A 56 -5.04 3.71 -11.29
CA SER A 56 -6.26 4.32 -10.75
C SER A 56 -6.02 4.61 -9.28
N VAL A 57 -6.31 5.85 -8.87
CA VAL A 57 -6.11 6.33 -7.49
C VAL A 57 -7.40 6.32 -6.66
N HIS A 58 -8.53 5.97 -7.27
CA HIS A 58 -9.80 5.84 -6.57
C HIS A 58 -9.91 4.49 -5.83
N GLY A 59 -10.31 4.54 -4.56
CA GLY A 59 -10.57 3.34 -3.77
C GLY A 59 -9.33 2.48 -3.56
N LEU A 60 -8.18 3.11 -3.29
CA LEU A 60 -6.97 2.38 -2.90
C LEU A 60 -7.14 1.81 -1.50
N TYR A 61 -6.87 0.51 -1.42
CA TYR A 61 -6.88 -0.27 -0.21
C TYR A 61 -5.51 -0.89 -0.03
N VAL A 62 -4.90 -0.70 1.14
CA VAL A 62 -3.71 -1.42 1.55
C VAL A 62 -3.91 -2.02 2.92
N ARG A 63 -3.47 -3.28 3.09
CA ARG A 63 -3.38 -3.93 4.38
C ARG A 63 -2.01 -4.60 4.51
N TRP A 64 -1.35 -4.36 5.64
CA TRP A 64 -0.12 -5.03 6.04
C TRP A 64 -0.42 -6.02 7.16
N TYR A 65 0.23 -7.18 7.09
CA TYR A 65 0.11 -8.23 8.09
C TYR A 65 1.45 -8.88 8.36
N ILE A 66 1.64 -9.31 9.60
CA ILE A 66 2.73 -10.16 10.04
C ILE A 66 2.11 -11.50 10.45
N HIS A 67 2.59 -12.60 9.87
CA HIS A 67 1.94 -13.92 10.01
C HIS A 67 0.44 -13.89 9.65
N SER A 68 -0.45 -13.80 10.63
CA SER A 68 -1.91 -13.72 10.49
C SER A 68 -2.52 -12.51 11.23
N GLU A 69 -1.68 -11.65 11.79
CA GLU A 69 -2.07 -10.47 12.56
C GLU A 69 -2.02 -9.24 11.66
N VAL A 70 -3.04 -8.39 11.77
CA VAL A 70 -3.08 -7.12 11.04
C VAL A 70 -2.11 -6.17 11.72
N VAL A 71 -1.22 -5.57 10.94
CA VAL A 71 -0.27 -4.55 11.39
C VAL A 71 -0.86 -3.16 11.12
N PHE A 72 -1.36 -2.97 9.90
CA PHE A 72 -1.92 -1.70 9.45
C PHE A 72 -2.90 -1.92 8.31
N GLU A 73 -3.92 -1.08 8.24
CA GLU A 73 -4.89 -1.04 7.14
C GLU A 73 -5.26 0.41 6.82
N ARG A 74 -5.41 0.73 5.53
CA ARG A 74 -5.88 2.03 5.06
C ARG A 74 -6.86 1.90 3.91
N VAL A 75 -7.93 2.69 3.99
CA VAL A 75 -8.98 2.86 2.99
C VAL A 75 -9.17 4.37 2.80
N GLY A 76 -8.58 4.94 1.76
CA GLY A 76 -8.56 6.39 1.57
C GLY A 76 -7.93 7.11 2.77
N GLN A 77 -8.70 7.98 3.42
CA GLN A 77 -8.28 8.75 4.60
C GLN A 77 -8.33 7.95 5.89
N ASP A 78 -9.17 6.92 5.95
CA ASP A 78 -9.37 6.11 7.14
C ASP A 78 -8.27 5.07 7.28
N SER A 79 -7.83 4.84 8.52
CA SER A 79 -6.83 3.83 8.83
C SER A 79 -7.15 3.08 10.12
N TYR A 80 -6.61 1.88 10.20
CA TYR A 80 -6.65 1.01 11.37
C TYR A 80 -5.24 0.53 11.68
N GLU A 81 -4.85 0.67 12.94
CA GLU A 81 -3.58 0.17 13.47
C GLU A 81 -3.83 -1.15 14.20
N GLY A 82 -2.98 -2.13 13.95
CA GLY A 82 -3.04 -3.42 14.62
C GLY A 82 -2.73 -3.35 16.11
N GLU A 83 -3.16 -4.35 16.85
CA GLU A 83 -2.82 -4.50 18.27
C GLU A 83 -1.30 -4.55 18.44
N GLY A 84 -0.73 -3.70 19.30
CA GLY A 84 0.71 -3.57 19.53
C GLY A 84 1.44 -2.66 18.52
N TYR A 85 0.72 -2.10 17.55
CA TYR A 85 1.25 -1.20 16.54
C TYR A 85 0.73 0.24 16.67
N GLU A 86 -0.06 0.55 17.69
CA GLU A 86 -0.75 1.83 17.84
C GLU A 86 0.21 3.03 18.01
N GLY A 87 -0.03 4.08 17.22
CA GLY A 87 0.74 5.32 17.20
C GLY A 87 2.11 5.20 16.52
N ARG A 88 2.41 4.08 15.87
CA ARG A 88 3.76 3.77 15.37
C ARG A 88 3.80 3.15 13.99
N VAL A 89 2.65 2.92 13.34
CA VAL A 89 2.57 2.49 11.95
C VAL A 89 1.83 3.50 11.08
N ASP A 90 2.24 3.63 9.82
CA ASP A 90 1.47 4.34 8.81
C ASP A 90 1.85 3.89 7.39
N VAL A 91 0.91 3.98 6.47
CA VAL A 91 1.19 4.09 5.02
C VAL A 91 0.69 5.48 4.61
N PRO A 92 1.59 6.45 4.36
CA PRO A 92 1.16 7.82 4.05
C PRO A 92 0.23 7.87 2.83
N GLU A 93 -0.90 8.55 2.97
CA GLU A 93 -1.94 8.59 1.94
C GLU A 93 -1.43 9.20 0.62
N ASP A 94 -0.65 10.26 0.71
CA ASP A 94 -0.11 10.97 -0.44
C ASP A 94 0.89 10.12 -1.23
N GLU A 95 1.70 9.33 -0.53
CA GLU A 95 2.60 8.35 -1.14
C GLU A 95 1.83 7.17 -1.73
N LEU A 96 0.77 6.71 -1.05
CA LEU A 96 -0.11 5.66 -1.56
C LEU A 96 -0.76 6.07 -2.88
N CYS A 97 -1.24 7.31 -3.00
CA CYS A 97 -1.79 7.86 -4.25
C CYS A 97 -0.74 7.89 -5.39
N LYS A 98 0.56 7.95 -5.08
CA LYS A 98 1.67 7.95 -6.06
C LYS A 98 2.17 6.54 -6.40
N GLY A 99 1.55 5.49 -5.88
CA GLY A 99 1.98 4.10 -6.12
C GLY A 99 2.94 3.54 -5.08
N ASN A 100 3.12 4.22 -3.94
CA ASN A 100 4.00 3.78 -2.86
C ASN A 100 3.17 3.33 -1.64
N CYS A 101 3.05 2.03 -1.46
CA CYS A 101 2.32 1.39 -0.35
C CYS A 101 3.22 1.02 0.84
N SER A 102 4.42 1.60 0.92
CA SER A 102 5.41 1.24 1.93
C SER A 102 4.92 1.53 3.35
N LEU A 103 5.16 0.58 4.27
CA LEU A 103 4.81 0.74 5.68
C LEU A 103 5.94 1.47 6.42
N VAL A 104 5.61 2.60 7.04
CA VAL A 104 6.48 3.25 8.00
C VAL A 104 6.20 2.63 9.38
N LEU A 105 7.20 2.02 10.00
CA LEU A 105 7.11 1.45 11.35
C LEU A 105 8.14 2.13 12.25
N ARG A 106 7.67 2.88 13.24
CA ARG A 106 8.47 3.69 14.17
C ARG A 106 8.78 2.91 15.44
N ASN A 107 9.90 3.21 16.10
CA ASN A 107 10.26 2.64 17.40
C ASN A 107 10.29 1.09 17.41
N VAL A 108 10.92 0.47 16.41
CA VAL A 108 10.93 -1.00 16.28
C VAL A 108 11.46 -1.71 17.53
N SER A 109 10.90 -2.86 17.84
CA SER A 109 11.24 -3.73 18.96
C SER A 109 11.62 -5.13 18.46
N VAL A 110 12.13 -5.97 19.34
CA VAL A 110 12.44 -7.38 18.99
C VAL A 110 11.17 -8.16 18.60
N ALA A 111 10.01 -7.79 19.17
CA ALA A 111 8.73 -8.43 18.85
C ALA A 111 8.25 -8.14 17.42
N ASP A 112 8.75 -7.07 16.79
CA ASP A 112 8.40 -6.72 15.41
C ASP A 112 9.13 -7.57 14.37
N ALA A 113 10.05 -8.43 14.78
CA ALA A 113 10.81 -9.27 13.86
C ALA A 113 9.90 -10.36 13.25
N GLY A 114 9.81 -10.38 11.92
CA GLY A 114 9.11 -11.45 11.22
C GLY A 114 8.88 -11.15 9.75
N HIS A 115 8.09 -12.03 9.12
CA HIS A 115 7.76 -11.92 7.71
C HIS A 115 6.48 -11.11 7.53
N TYR A 116 6.67 -9.86 7.10
CA TYR A 116 5.59 -8.97 6.71
C TYR A 116 5.11 -9.28 5.30
N ARG A 117 3.83 -9.07 5.06
CA ARG A 117 3.22 -9.13 3.74
C ARG A 117 2.23 -7.97 3.60
N SER A 118 2.11 -7.47 2.38
CA SER A 118 1.11 -6.47 2.01
C SER A 118 0.06 -7.08 1.09
N TYR A 119 -1.14 -6.52 1.15
CA TYR A 119 -2.23 -6.79 0.22
C TYR A 119 -2.78 -5.46 -0.27
N LEU A 120 -2.84 -5.31 -1.58
CA LEU A 120 -3.33 -4.10 -2.24
C LEU A 120 -4.56 -4.43 -3.07
N LYS A 121 -5.64 -3.65 -2.92
CA LYS A 121 -6.81 -3.71 -3.80
C LYS A 121 -7.04 -2.33 -4.43
N ARG A 122 -7.27 -2.32 -5.73
CA ARG A 122 -7.45 -1.10 -6.54
C ARG A 122 -8.92 -0.72 -6.75
N PHE A 123 -9.84 -1.55 -6.26
CA PHE A 123 -11.27 -1.33 -6.40
C PHE A 123 -11.97 -1.69 -5.08
N ILE A 124 -12.44 -0.66 -4.40
CA ILE A 124 -13.33 -0.75 -3.26
C ILE A 124 -14.69 -0.23 -3.70
N GLN A 125 -15.75 -1.00 -3.46
CA GLN A 125 -17.12 -0.55 -3.65
C GLN A 125 -17.69 -0.22 -2.27
N SER A 126 -18.16 1.01 -2.09
CA SER A 126 -18.88 1.44 -0.90
C SER A 126 -20.35 1.67 -1.24
N VAL A 127 -21.25 1.23 -0.38
CA VAL A 127 -22.69 1.46 -0.49
C VAL A 127 -23.18 2.00 0.85
N GLU A 128 -23.77 3.18 0.83
CA GLU A 128 -24.45 3.75 2.00
C GLU A 128 -25.92 3.30 1.99
N LEU A 129 -26.37 2.66 3.08
CA LEU A 129 -27.76 2.27 3.26
C LEU A 129 -28.45 3.29 4.17
N SER A 130 -29.47 3.98 3.64
CA SER A 130 -30.42 4.73 4.46
C SER A 130 -31.68 3.89 4.67
N VAL A 131 -32.19 3.88 5.91
CA VAL A 131 -33.45 3.22 6.27
C VAL A 131 -34.41 4.29 6.81
N ASP A 132 -35.48 4.54 6.08
CA ASP A 132 -36.55 5.41 6.57
C ASP A 132 -37.55 4.58 7.39
N GLY A 133 -37.78 4.99 8.63
CA GLY A 133 -38.79 4.40 9.51
C GLY A 133 -39.38 5.44 10.44
N LYS A 134 -40.70 5.43 10.63
CA LYS A 134 -41.35 6.21 11.67
C LYS A 134 -41.26 5.39 12.97
N SER A 135 -40.61 5.96 13.99
CA SER A 135 -40.57 5.35 15.34
C SER A 135 -42.00 5.06 15.82
N PRO A 136 -42.27 3.87 16.42
CA PRO A 136 -43.58 3.54 16.96
C PRO A 136 -44.02 4.52 18.06
#